data_AF-A0A401TJ97-F1
#
_entry.id   AF-A0A401TJ97-F1
#
_cell.length_a   1.000
_cell.length_b   1.000
_cell.length_c   1.000
_cell.angle_alpha   90.00
_cell.angle_beta   90.00
_cell.angle_gamma   90.00
#
_symmetry.space_group_name_H-M   'P 1'
#
loop_
_entity.id
_entity.type
_entity.pdbx_description
1 polymer ?
#
loop_
_entity_poly.entity_id
_entity_poly.type
_entity_poly.pdbx_seq_one_letter_code
_entity_poly.pdbx_strand_id
1 'polypeptide(L)' 'AISLLCLQVTFRLLDQSARRQHVVTAFKPDISSASFQRPVQPMNIASGCPEFLPLTQLHANWQGYVTDDVMFIKASVDS' A
#
# COMPACT_ATOMS: atom_id res chain seq x y z
N ALA A 1 13.87 -18.56 8.11
CA ALA A 1 12.62 -19.13 7.56
C ALA A 1 11.38 -18.70 8.36
N ILE A 2 11.50 -18.53 9.68
CA ILE A 2 10.46 -17.96 10.54
C ILE A 2 10.62 -16.42 10.50
N SER A 3 9.72 -15.70 9.83
CA SER A 3 9.19 -14.38 10.29
C SER A 3 8.30 -13.67 9.28
N LEU A 4 8.23 -14.04 7.99
CA LEU A 4 7.26 -13.41 7.06
C LEU A 4 5.79 -13.70 7.44
N LEU A 5 5.54 -14.71 8.28
CA LEU A 5 4.21 -15.12 8.76
C LEU A 5 3.49 -14.10 9.66
N CYS A 6 4.23 -13.17 10.28
CA CYS A 6 3.64 -12.15 11.16
C CYS A 6 3.74 -10.72 10.62
N LEU A 7 4.56 -10.49 9.58
CA LEU A 7 4.82 -9.12 9.14
C LEU A 7 3.59 -8.55 8.43
N GLN A 8 3.13 -7.40 8.90
CA GLN A 8 2.05 -6.66 8.27
C GLN A 8 2.62 -5.82 7.12
N VAL A 9 2.01 -5.91 5.94
CA VAL A 9 2.30 -5.01 4.82
C VAL A 9 1.31 -3.86 4.89
N THR A 10 1.82 -2.64 4.95
CA THR A 10 1.02 -1.42 5.02
C THR A 10 1.31 -0.54 3.82
N PHE A 11 0.28 -0.19 3.04
CA PHE A 11 0.36 0.83 2.01
C PHE A 11 -0.30 2.13 2.48
N ARG A 12 0.31 3.28 2.15
CA ARG A 12 -0.19 4.60 2.48
C ARG A 12 -0.18 5.52 1.27
N LEU A 13 -1.29 6.18 0.98
CA LEU A 13 -1.32 7.36 0.11
C LEU A 13 -1.09 8.58 0.98
N LEU A 14 -0.04 9.35 0.69
CA LEU A 14 0.31 10.49 1.50
C LEU A 14 -0.50 11.72 1.10
N ASP A 15 -1.34 12.21 2.01
CA ASP A 15 -1.80 13.61 2.02
C ASP A 15 -0.60 14.55 2.30
N GLN A 16 -0.25 15.33 1.29
CA GLN A 16 0.85 16.30 1.24
C GLN A 16 0.49 17.63 1.90
N SER A 17 -0.78 17.83 2.29
CA SER A 17 -1.22 19.03 3.00
C SER A 17 -0.77 19.02 4.46
N ALA A 18 -0.92 20.17 5.12
CA ALA A 18 -0.69 20.30 6.56
C ALA A 18 -1.61 19.38 7.41
N ARG A 19 -2.71 18.87 6.84
CA ARG A 19 -3.65 17.98 7.54
C ARG A 19 -3.08 16.57 7.74
N ARG A 20 -2.18 16.12 6.85
CA ARG A 20 -1.55 14.80 6.87
C ARG A 20 -2.55 13.65 7.06
N GLN A 21 -3.74 13.76 6.47
CA GLN A 21 -4.77 12.72 6.50
C GLN A 21 -4.47 11.65 5.45
N HIS A 22 -3.42 10.87 5.71
CA HIS A 22 -3.01 9.79 4.82
C HIS A 22 -4.08 8.69 4.75
N VAL A 23 -4.30 8.13 3.56
CA VAL A 23 -5.12 6.90 3.40
C VAL A 23 -4.21 5.72 3.68
N VAL A 24 -4.63 4.81 4.55
CA VAL A 24 -3.82 3.67 4.98
C VAL A 24 -4.61 2.39 4.79
N THR A 25 -4.02 1.42 4.10
CA THR A 25 -4.49 0.03 4.10
C THR A 25 -3.39 -0.86 4.62
N ALA A 26 -3.76 -1.95 5.27
CA ALA A 26 -2.84 -2.96 5.69
C ALA A 26 -3.44 -4.34 5.52
N PHE A 27 -2.57 -5.31 5.23
CA PHE A 27 -2.95 -6.71 5.18
C PHE A 27 -1.83 -7.58 5.73
N LYS A 28 -2.21 -8.76 6.20
CA LYS A 28 -1.27 -9.82 6.51
C LYS A 28 -1.11 -10.71 5.28
N PRO A 29 0.13 -11.00 4.83
CA PRO A 29 0.37 -11.92 3.73
C PRO A 29 -0.30 -13.28 3.93
N ASP A 30 -1.01 -13.77 2.91
CA ASP A 30 -1.48 -15.14 2.86
C ASP A 30 -0.36 -16.05 2.35
N ILE A 31 0.22 -16.85 3.24
CA ILE A 31 1.33 -17.75 2.91
C ILE A 31 0.97 -18.85 1.91
N SER A 32 -0.33 -19.14 1.74
CA SER A 32 -0.79 -20.10 0.75
C SER A 32 -0.78 -19.51 -0.66
N SER A 33 -0.79 -18.18 -0.78
CA SER A 33 -0.71 -17.47 -2.06
C SER A 33 0.70 -17.50 -2.64
N ALA A 34 0.79 -17.77 -3.95
CA ALA A 34 2.04 -17.70 -4.71
C ALA A 34 2.71 -16.32 -4.65
N SER A 35 1.96 -15.25 -4.34
CA SER A 35 2.51 -13.90 -4.15
C SER A 35 3.54 -13.80 -3.01
N PHE A 36 3.43 -14.65 -1.99
CA PHE A 36 4.26 -14.58 -0.78
C PHE A 36 5.16 -15.79 -0.59
N GLN A 37 5.25 -16.66 -1.60
CA GLN A 37 6.17 -17.78 -1.64
C GLN A 37 7.55 -17.35 -2.18
N ARG A 38 8.53 -18.25 -2.09
CA ARG A 38 9.88 -18.01 -2.62
C ARG A 38 9.80 -17.67 -4.12
N PRO A 39 10.37 -16.53 -4.57
CA PRO A 39 10.36 -16.18 -5.99
C PRO A 39 11.05 -17.24 -6.85
N VAL A 40 10.36 -17.64 -7.92
CA VAL A 40 10.88 -18.51 -8.99
C VAL A 40 11.15 -17.74 -10.29
N GLN A 41 10.71 -16.48 -10.33
CA GLN A 41 10.89 -15.50 -11.39
C GLN A 41 11.47 -14.21 -10.78
N PRO A 42 11.85 -13.20 -11.59
CA PRO A 42 12.35 -11.94 -11.06
C PRO A 42 11.39 -11.23 -10.09
N MET A 43 10.07 -11.46 -10.23
CA MET A 43 9.04 -10.93 -9.34
C MET A 43 7.94 -11.96 -9.12
N ASN A 44 7.32 -11.93 -7.94
CA ASN A 44 6.08 -12.66 -7.67
C ASN A 44 4.87 -11.91 -8.25
N ILE A 45 3.72 -12.59 -8.29
CA ILE A 45 2.43 -11.95 -8.58
C ILE A 45 2.19 -10.84 -7.54
N ALA A 46 1.85 -9.64 -8.00
CA ALA A 46 1.56 -8.51 -7.12
C ALA A 46 0.35 -8.80 -6.22
N SER A 47 0.43 -8.34 -4.97
CA SER A 47 -0.65 -8.42 -3.98
C SER A 47 -0.84 -7.06 -3.31
N GLY A 48 -2.08 -6.72 -2.99
CA GLY A 48 -2.45 -5.44 -2.40
C GLY A 48 -3.95 -5.31 -2.16
N CYS A 49 -4.44 -4.08 -2.14
CA CYS A 49 -5.85 -3.77 -1.91
C CYS A 49 -6.43 -3.10 -3.17
N PRO A 50 -7.19 -3.82 -4.02
CA PRO A 50 -7.71 -3.27 -5.27
C PRO A 50 -8.57 -2.02 -5.08
N GLU A 51 -9.36 -1.97 -4.01
CA GLU A 51 -10.19 -0.81 -3.64
C GLU A 51 -9.47 0.06 -2.60
N PHE A 52 -8.32 0.63 -2.97
CA PHE A 52 -7.46 1.36 -2.03
C PHE A 52 -8.03 2.72 -1.59
N LEU A 53 -8.63 3.48 -2.52
CA LEU A 53 -9.27 4.78 -2.28
C LEU A 53 -10.33 5.02 -3.36
N PRO A 54 -11.60 5.31 -3.01
CA PRO A 54 -12.59 5.73 -3.99
C PRO A 54 -12.13 6.99 -4.74
N LEU A 55 -12.27 6.99 -6.07
CA LEU A 55 -11.88 8.14 -6.90
C LEU A 55 -12.63 9.42 -6.53
N THR A 56 -13.88 9.31 -6.07
CA THR A 56 -14.66 10.44 -5.57
C THR A 56 -13.99 11.11 -4.36
N GLN A 57 -13.39 10.34 -3.46
CA GLN A 57 -12.65 10.84 -2.32
C GLN A 57 -11.29 11.43 -2.72
N LEU A 58 -10.60 10.80 -3.68
CA LEU A 58 -9.38 11.35 -4.27
C LEU A 58 -9.65 12.74 -4.87
N HIS A 59 -10.72 12.88 -5.67
CA HIS A 59 -11.09 14.14 -6.30
C HIS A 59 -11.52 15.20 -5.29
N ALA A 60 -12.28 14.81 -4.26
CA ALA A 60 -12.72 15.74 -3.21
C ALA A 60 -11.55 16.38 -2.43
N ASN A 61 -10.40 15.71 -2.34
CA ASN A 61 -9.19 16.23 -1.70
C ASN A 61 -7.98 16.19 -2.64
N TRP A 62 -8.20 16.49 -3.93
CA TRP A 62 -7.19 16.34 -4.99
C TRP A 62 -5.88 17.06 -4.63
N GLN A 63 -5.97 18.32 -4.20
CA GLN A 63 -4.82 19.16 -3.84
C GLN A 63 -4.03 18.63 -2.63
N GLY A 64 -4.65 17.80 -1.79
CA GLY A 64 -3.96 17.15 -0.69
C GLY A 64 -3.15 15.93 -1.15
N TYR A 65 -3.71 15.11 -2.03
CA TYR A 65 -3.04 13.87 -2.47
C TYR A 65 -2.13 14.04 -3.69
N VAL A 66 -2.40 15.05 -4.53
CA VAL A 66 -1.64 15.39 -5.72
C VAL A 66 -1.22 16.85 -5.64
N THR A 67 0.09 17.11 -5.66
CA THR A 67 0.68 18.45 -5.64
C THR A 67 1.74 18.49 -6.72
N ASP A 68 1.74 19.54 -7.54
CA ASP A 68 2.64 19.69 -8.69
C ASP A 68 2.67 18.46 -9.62
N ASP A 69 1.50 17.85 -9.85
CA ASP A 69 1.31 16.62 -10.64
C ASP A 69 2.06 15.39 -10.08
N VAL A 70 2.38 15.40 -8.79
CA VAL A 70 3.08 14.32 -8.10
C VAL A 70 2.21 13.75 -6.97
N MET A 71 2.21 12.42 -6.87
CA MET A 71 1.57 11.64 -5.81
C MET A 71 2.60 10.78 -5.10
N PHE A 72 2.49 10.64 -3.77
CA PHE A 72 3.38 9.79 -2.98
C PHE A 72 2.65 8.58 -2.40
N ILE A 73 3.16 7.38 -2.69
CA ILE A 73 2.72 6.12 -2.08
C ILE A 73 3.88 5.57 -1.24
N LYS A 74 3.60 5.22 0.01
CA LYS A 74 4.56 4.58 0.92
C LYS A 74 4.14 3.15 1.21
N ALA A 75 5.05 2.20 1.02
CA ALA A 75 4.91 0.84 1.50
C ALA A 75 5.82 0.63 2.73
N SER A 76 5.30 0.01 3.79
CA SER A 76 6.10 -0.48 4.93
C SER A 76 5.78 -1.93 5.21
N VAL A 77 6.78 -2.65 5.70
CA VAL A 77 6.65 -4.02 6.21
C VAL A 77 7.03 -3.96 7.68
N ASP A 78 6.03 -4.10 8.54
CA ASP A 78 6.16 -3.90 9.98
C ASP A 78 6.09 -5.26 10.70
N SER A 79 6.89 -5.40 11.77
CA SER A 79 7.02 -6.62 12.60
C SER A 79 6.01 -6.71 13.72
#